data_AF-A0A4R9BZS1-F1
#
_entry.id   AF-A0A4R9BZS1-F1
#
_cell.length_a   1.000
_cell.length_b   1.000
_cell.length_c   1.000
_cell.angle_alpha   90.00
_cell.angle_beta   90.00
_cell.angle_gamma   90.00
#
_symmetry.space_group_name_H-M   'P 1'
#
loop_
_entity.id
_entity.type
_entity.pdbx_description
1 polymer ?
#
loop_
_entity_poly.entity_id
_entity_poly.type
_entity_poly.pdbx_seq_one_letter_code
_entity_poly.pdbx_strand_id
1 'polypeptide(L)'
;MESVSFASVMTLWQATSTTHVKSEHPDHFFADTYYGTASVRGADRVKENHVIYCYNWTKITYDVQGDKYSTTANSYGKDNTNQVVREITVKDKWNYGPKTGVYYDYSESTLGSYFSFRSALSDDKNEIIRSGQLIDNKSIIENVEILNEGKDILKNK
;
A
#
# COMPACT_ATOMS: atom_id res chain seq x y z
N MET A 1 -30.22 20.45 -10.56
CA MET A 1 -30.01 19.43 -9.51
C MET A 1 -28.78 18.67 -9.96
N GLU A 2 -27.60 19.13 -9.56
CA GLU A 2 -26.34 18.53 -10.02
C GLU A 2 -25.85 17.53 -8.98
N SER A 3 -25.92 16.24 -9.32
CA SER A 3 -25.26 15.18 -8.55
C SER A 3 -23.79 15.17 -8.95
N VAL A 4 -22.96 15.91 -8.22
CA VAL A 4 -21.51 15.76 -8.37
C VAL A 4 -21.07 14.59 -7.51
N SER A 5 -21.22 13.38 -8.05
CA SER A 5 -20.69 12.15 -7.47
C SER A 5 -19.21 12.08 -7.81
N PHE A 6 -18.35 12.63 -6.97
CA PHE A 6 -16.95 12.25 -6.99
C PHE A 6 -16.83 10.94 -6.21
N ALA A 7 -16.48 9.86 -6.89
CA ALA A 7 -15.93 8.71 -6.18
C ALA A 7 -14.68 9.20 -5.44
N SER A 8 -14.69 9.09 -4.11
CA SER A 8 -13.58 9.58 -3.31
C SER A 8 -12.54 8.48 -3.25
N VAL A 9 -11.52 8.60 -4.10
CA VAL A 9 -10.32 7.74 -4.01
C VAL A 9 -9.52 8.20 -2.81
N MET A 10 -9.45 7.34 -1.80
CA MET A 10 -8.69 7.55 -0.57
C MET A 10 -7.41 6.71 -0.63
N THR A 11 -6.27 7.37 -0.44
CA THR A 11 -4.99 6.70 -0.25
C THR A 11 -4.85 6.31 1.21
N LEU A 12 -4.87 5.01 1.51
CA LEU A 12 -4.76 4.50 2.87
C LEU A 12 -3.31 4.61 3.36
N TRP A 13 -2.37 4.28 2.47
CA TRP A 13 -0.94 4.33 2.70
C TRP A 13 -0.19 4.42 1.38
N GLN A 14 0.94 5.11 1.37
CA GLN A 14 1.77 5.25 0.19
C GLN A 14 3.25 5.39 0.57
N ALA A 15 4.09 4.54 -0.01
CA ALA A 15 5.55 4.67 0.04
C ALA A 15 6.10 5.39 -1.20
N THR A 16 5.60 5.04 -2.37
CA THR A 16 5.98 5.61 -3.68
C THR A 16 4.75 5.67 -4.59
N SER A 17 4.87 6.19 -5.81
CA SER A 17 3.77 6.10 -6.79
C SER A 17 3.39 4.66 -7.16
N THR A 18 4.33 3.72 -7.10
CA THR A 18 4.15 2.30 -7.49
C THR A 18 3.94 1.35 -6.31
N THR A 19 4.17 1.81 -5.08
CA THR A 19 3.94 1.02 -3.86
C THR A 19 2.99 1.77 -2.92
N HIS A 20 1.73 1.33 -2.87
CA HIS A 20 0.65 2.02 -2.18
C HIS A 20 -0.56 1.09 -1.93
N VAL A 21 -1.45 1.54 -1.05
CA VAL A 21 -2.77 0.94 -0.82
C VAL A 21 -3.83 2.03 -0.92
N LYS A 22 -4.84 1.82 -1.76
CA LYS A 22 -5.95 2.75 -2.01
C LYS A 22 -7.30 2.07 -1.84
N SER A 23 -8.27 2.85 -1.41
CA SER A 23 -9.68 2.47 -1.37
C SER A 23 -10.49 3.54 -2.08
N GLU A 24 -11.44 3.15 -2.90
CA GLU A 24 -12.41 4.03 -3.52
C GLU A 24 -13.81 3.63 -3.06
N HIS A 25 -14.57 4.63 -2.66
CA HIS A 25 -15.98 4.49 -2.33
C HIS A 25 -16.77 5.60 -3.03
N PRO A 26 -17.89 5.27 -3.69
CA PRO A 26 -18.77 6.29 -4.26
C PRO A 26 -19.58 7.02 -3.17
N ASP A 27 -19.61 8.35 -3.20
CA ASP A 27 -20.27 9.19 -2.18
C ASP A 27 -21.80 9.34 -2.38
N HIS A 28 -22.53 8.25 -2.63
CA HIS A 28 -24.00 8.30 -2.78
C HIS A 28 -24.74 7.24 -1.95
N PHE A 29 -25.98 7.57 -1.56
CA PHE A 29 -26.81 6.77 -0.62
C PHE A 29 -27.02 5.30 -1.03
N PHE A 30 -26.84 4.97 -2.31
CA PHE A 30 -26.97 3.62 -2.87
C PHE A 30 -25.63 2.99 -3.29
N ALA A 31 -24.51 3.63 -2.97
CA ALA A 31 -23.19 3.10 -3.24
C ALA A 31 -22.89 1.96 -2.26
N ASP A 32 -23.18 0.74 -2.68
CA ASP A 32 -22.92 -0.46 -1.89
C ASP A 32 -21.61 -1.14 -2.27
N THR A 33 -20.82 -0.54 -3.16
CA THR A 33 -19.63 -1.19 -3.72
C THR A 33 -18.38 -0.40 -3.36
N TYR A 34 -17.40 -1.12 -2.80
CA TYR A 34 -16.06 -0.64 -2.49
C TYR A 34 -15.05 -1.24 -3.46
N TYR A 35 -14.09 -0.42 -3.88
CA TYR A 35 -12.98 -0.84 -4.73
C TYR A 35 -11.66 -0.63 -4.00
N GLY A 36 -10.93 -1.72 -3.81
CA GLY A 36 -9.62 -1.69 -3.16
C GLY A 36 -8.51 -1.94 -4.16
N THR A 37 -7.39 -1.25 -3.99
CA THR A 37 -6.15 -1.48 -4.75
C THR A 37 -4.99 -1.67 -3.79
N ALA A 38 -4.30 -2.80 -3.90
CA ALA A 38 -2.98 -3.03 -3.31
C ALA A 38 -1.94 -3.04 -4.43
N SER A 39 -0.88 -2.25 -4.28
CA SER A 39 0.18 -2.12 -5.27
C SER A 39 1.54 -2.18 -4.62
N VAL A 40 2.44 -2.97 -5.18
CA VAL A 40 3.83 -3.05 -4.72
C VAL A 40 4.78 -3.19 -5.90
N ARG A 41 5.95 -2.54 -5.80
CA ARG A 41 7.09 -2.74 -6.70
C ARG A 41 8.31 -3.01 -5.84
N GLY A 42 8.93 -4.18 -6.03
CA GLY A 42 10.01 -4.65 -5.17
C GLY A 42 11.22 -3.72 -5.18
N ALA A 43 11.56 -3.20 -6.35
CA ALA A 43 12.67 -2.27 -6.59
C ALA A 43 12.50 -0.88 -5.95
N ASP A 44 11.34 -0.58 -5.35
CA ASP A 44 11.15 0.69 -4.67
C ASP A 44 12.02 0.78 -3.41
N ARG A 45 12.56 1.98 -3.17
CA ARG A 45 13.47 2.27 -2.07
C ARG A 45 13.04 3.55 -1.37
N VAL A 46 12.85 3.44 -0.07
CA VAL A 46 12.48 4.56 0.79
C VAL A 46 13.47 4.65 1.93
N LYS A 47 13.87 5.87 2.30
CA LYS A 47 14.78 6.12 3.41
C LYS A 47 14.06 6.74 4.57
N GLU A 48 14.17 6.09 5.72
CA GLU A 48 13.67 6.58 6.99
C GLU A 48 14.80 6.42 8.02
N ASN A 49 15.15 7.50 8.73
CA ASN A 49 16.11 7.46 9.84
C ASN A 49 17.44 6.72 9.55
N HIS A 50 18.02 6.93 8.35
CA HIS A 50 19.27 6.30 7.86
C HIS A 50 19.18 4.81 7.50
N VAL A 51 17.98 4.24 7.49
CA VAL A 51 17.70 2.88 7.04
C VAL A 51 17.05 2.92 5.67
N ILE A 52 17.46 2.01 4.79
CA ILE A 52 16.84 1.83 3.46
C ILE A 52 15.88 0.65 3.54
N TYR A 53 14.63 0.89 3.13
CA TYR A 53 13.57 -0.10 3.08
C TYR A 53 13.26 -0.50 1.65
N CYS A 54 12.90 -1.77 1.46
CA CYS A 54 12.24 -2.29 0.28
C CYS A 54 10.94 -3.01 0.67
N TYR A 55 10.02 -3.18 -0.27
CA TYR A 55 8.68 -3.68 0.01
C TYR A 55 8.45 -5.08 -0.58
N ASN A 56 7.98 -6.00 0.27
CA ASN A 56 7.72 -7.39 -0.12
C ASN A 56 6.29 -7.56 -0.61
N TRP A 57 5.33 -6.97 0.09
CA TRP A 57 3.92 -7.03 -0.29
C TRP A 57 3.12 -5.89 0.33
N THR A 58 1.97 -5.61 -0.27
CA THR A 58 0.93 -4.70 0.25
C THR A 58 -0.40 -5.40 0.20
N LYS A 59 -1.27 -5.12 1.16
CA LYS A 59 -2.58 -5.75 1.31
C LYS A 59 -3.63 -4.72 1.68
N ILE A 60 -4.82 -4.88 1.12
CA ILE A 60 -6.04 -4.22 1.58
C ILE A 60 -7.01 -5.25 2.12
N THR A 61 -7.68 -4.92 3.21
CA THR A 61 -8.74 -5.74 3.81
C THR A 61 -9.97 -4.87 4.06
N TYR A 62 -11.12 -5.32 3.56
CA TYR A 62 -12.43 -4.82 3.95
C TYR A 62 -13.05 -5.75 4.99
N ASP A 63 -13.60 -5.17 6.06
CA ASP A 63 -14.41 -5.86 7.05
C ASP A 63 -15.87 -5.41 6.88
N VAL A 64 -16.64 -6.23 6.17
CA VAL A 64 -18.08 -6.01 5.95
C VAL A 64 -18.84 -6.64 7.11
N GLN A 65 -18.74 -5.96 8.25
CA GLN A 65 -19.52 -6.27 9.46
C GLN A 65 -19.30 -7.72 9.94
N GLY A 66 -18.04 -8.13 10.02
CA GLY A 66 -17.59 -9.46 10.40
C GLY A 66 -17.07 -10.31 9.23
N ASP A 67 -17.47 -10.01 8.00
CA ASP A 67 -16.99 -10.72 6.81
C ASP A 67 -15.77 -10.03 6.21
N LYS A 68 -14.62 -10.69 6.26
CA LYS A 68 -13.35 -10.12 5.81
C LYS A 68 -13.03 -10.52 4.37
N TYR A 69 -12.78 -9.51 3.54
CA TYR A 69 -12.39 -9.65 2.15
C TYR A 69 -11.04 -8.97 1.94
N SER A 70 -10.07 -9.64 1.33
CA SER A 70 -8.74 -9.05 1.15
C SER A 70 -8.06 -9.46 -0.14
N THR A 71 -7.14 -8.61 -0.59
CA THR A 71 -6.26 -8.89 -1.72
C THR A 71 -4.84 -8.41 -1.39
N THR A 72 -3.85 -9.14 -1.88
CA THR A 72 -2.43 -8.90 -1.58
C THR A 72 -1.62 -8.86 -2.87
N ALA A 73 -0.93 -7.75 -3.11
CA ALA A 73 0.08 -7.64 -4.16
C ALA A 73 1.45 -8.03 -3.58
N ASN A 74 2.16 -8.94 -4.26
CA ASN A 74 3.49 -9.42 -3.85
C ASN A 74 4.52 -8.93 -4.86
N SER A 75 5.68 -8.45 -4.39
CA SER A 75 6.71 -7.91 -5.26
C SER A 75 7.53 -8.97 -5.97
N TYR A 76 7.48 -10.24 -5.52
CA TYR A 76 8.27 -11.35 -6.04
C TYR A 76 9.79 -11.12 -5.99
N GLY A 77 10.25 -10.24 -5.10
CA GLY A 77 11.67 -10.02 -4.82
C GLY A 77 12.02 -8.54 -4.73
N LYS A 78 13.01 -8.22 -3.88
CA LYS A 78 13.47 -6.86 -3.61
C LYS A 78 13.98 -6.12 -4.84
N ASP A 79 14.42 -6.80 -5.89
CA ASP A 79 14.98 -6.17 -7.10
C ASP A 79 14.00 -6.22 -8.29
N ASN A 80 12.77 -6.72 -8.08
CA ASN A 80 11.78 -6.77 -9.14
C ASN A 80 11.30 -5.36 -9.50
N THR A 81 11.57 -4.95 -10.73
CA THR A 81 11.18 -3.64 -11.26
C THR A 81 9.75 -3.60 -11.77
N ASN A 82 9.05 -4.74 -11.86
CA ASN A 82 7.65 -4.77 -12.26
C ASN A 82 6.77 -4.39 -11.07
N GLN A 83 5.86 -3.44 -11.30
CA GLN A 83 4.77 -3.15 -10.38
C GLN A 83 3.74 -4.28 -10.44
N VAL A 84 3.36 -4.79 -9.28
CA VAL A 84 2.27 -5.75 -9.12
C VAL A 84 1.09 -5.03 -8.50
N VAL A 85 -0.04 -5.04 -9.20
CA VAL A 85 -1.29 -4.43 -8.77
C VAL A 85 -2.33 -5.53 -8.58
N ARG A 86 -3.03 -5.49 -7.46
CA ARG A 86 -4.15 -6.38 -7.15
C ARG A 86 -5.34 -5.56 -6.69
N GLU A 87 -6.48 -5.86 -7.27
CA GLU A 87 -7.72 -5.16 -7.02
C GLU A 87 -8.70 -6.10 -6.31
N ILE A 88 -9.62 -5.51 -5.56
CA ILE A 88 -10.74 -6.22 -4.95
C ILE A 88 -11.99 -5.36 -5.05
N THR A 89 -13.12 -6.00 -5.34
CA THR A 89 -14.44 -5.38 -5.29
C THR A 89 -15.22 -6.04 -4.17
N VAL A 90 -15.75 -5.22 -3.26
CA VAL A 90 -16.48 -5.71 -2.08
C VAL A 90 -17.82 -5.01 -2.01
N LYS A 91 -18.88 -5.77 -1.70
CA LYS A 91 -20.22 -5.21 -1.52
C LYS A 91 -20.55 -5.06 -0.05
N ASP A 92 -21.04 -3.88 0.33
CA ASP A 92 -21.59 -3.62 1.65
C ASP A 92 -22.90 -4.39 1.86
N LYS A 93 -23.22 -4.62 3.11
CA LYS A 93 -24.52 -5.17 3.50
C LYS A 93 -25.51 -4.03 3.65
N TRP A 94 -26.67 -4.18 3.02
CA TRP A 94 -27.79 -3.26 3.15
C TRP A 94 -28.48 -3.44 4.51
N ASN A 95 -27.92 -2.85 5.56
CA ASN A 95 -28.49 -2.88 6.90
C ASN A 95 -28.12 -1.64 7.74
N TYR A 96 -28.72 -1.53 8.93
CA TYR A 96 -28.41 -0.46 9.91
C TYR A 96 -27.25 -0.83 10.85
N GLY A 97 -26.43 -1.80 10.46
CA GLY A 97 -25.28 -2.25 11.22
C GLY A 97 -24.12 -1.23 11.20
N PRO A 98 -22.97 -1.60 11.79
CA PRO A 98 -21.77 -0.77 11.69
C PRO A 98 -21.35 -0.60 10.23
N LYS A 99 -20.67 0.50 9.91
CA LYS A 99 -20.13 0.73 8.56
C LYS A 99 -19.02 -0.28 8.24
N THR A 100 -18.85 -0.58 6.95
CA THR A 100 -17.72 -1.38 6.48
C THR A 100 -16.40 -0.73 6.87
N GLY A 101 -15.51 -1.51 7.50
CA GLY A 101 -14.17 -1.08 7.89
C GLY A 101 -13.15 -1.33 6.78
N VAL A 102 -12.15 -0.46 6.67
CA VAL A 102 -11.06 -0.61 5.68
C VAL A 102 -9.70 -0.56 6.39
N TYR A 103 -8.88 -1.56 6.10
CA TYR A 103 -7.55 -1.76 6.69
C TYR A 103 -6.52 -1.93 5.59
N TYR A 104 -5.30 -1.53 5.90
CA TYR A 104 -4.15 -1.82 5.05
C TYR A 104 -3.05 -2.48 5.87
N ASP A 105 -2.34 -3.40 5.24
CA ASP A 105 -1.13 -4.01 5.76
C ASP A 105 -0.04 -3.92 4.69
N TYR A 106 1.21 -3.82 5.10
CA TYR A 106 2.35 -3.97 4.20
C TYR A 106 3.54 -4.60 4.91
N SER A 107 4.41 -5.17 4.10
CA SER A 107 5.64 -5.78 4.54
C SER A 107 6.82 -5.12 3.87
N GLU A 108 7.81 -4.80 4.68
CA GLU A 108 9.09 -4.23 4.25
C GLU A 108 10.27 -4.99 4.84
N SER A 109 11.41 -4.90 4.17
CA SER A 109 12.69 -5.44 4.61
C SER A 109 13.73 -4.33 4.61
N THR A 110 14.67 -4.38 5.54
CA THR A 110 15.79 -3.44 5.61
C THR A 110 16.95 -3.90 4.73
N LEU A 111 17.50 -3.01 3.90
CA LEU A 111 18.67 -3.29 3.04
C LEU A 111 20.01 -2.87 3.65
N GLY A 112 20.01 -2.19 4.80
CA GLY A 112 21.21 -1.75 5.53
C GLY A 112 21.12 -0.32 6.07
N SER A 113 22.13 0.11 6.83
CA SER A 113 22.29 1.49 7.31
C SER A 113 23.46 2.20 6.61
N TYR A 114 23.33 3.51 6.39
CA TYR A 114 24.29 4.31 5.62
C TYR A 114 25.68 4.49 6.28
N PHE A 115 25.86 4.10 7.55
CA PHE A 115 27.12 4.26 8.28
C PHE A 115 28.20 3.22 7.92
N SER A 116 27.92 2.28 7.01
CA SER A 116 28.86 1.23 6.60
C SER A 116 28.88 1.06 5.07
N PHE A 117 29.42 2.06 4.36
CA PHE A 117 29.69 2.03 2.91
C PHE A 117 30.64 0.92 2.41
N ARG A 118 30.97 -0.09 3.23
CA ARG A 118 31.82 -1.22 2.84
C ARG A 118 31.34 -2.59 3.31
N SER A 119 30.17 -2.71 3.94
CA SER A 119 29.64 -4.02 4.32
C SER A 119 28.59 -4.46 3.31
N ALA A 120 28.78 -5.66 2.77
CA ALA A 120 27.89 -6.33 1.83
C ALA A 120 26.41 -6.10 2.14
N LEU A 121 25.62 -5.93 1.07
CA LEU A 121 24.17 -6.09 1.06
C LEU A 121 23.82 -7.39 1.80
N SER A 122 23.53 -7.28 3.09
CA SER A 122 23.17 -8.41 3.92
C SER A 122 21.77 -8.83 3.52
N ASP A 123 21.69 -9.88 2.69
CA ASP A 123 20.50 -10.72 2.59
C ASP A 123 20.33 -11.42 3.95
N ASP A 124 19.60 -10.79 4.87
CA ASP A 124 18.96 -11.40 6.04
C ASP A 124 18.36 -10.28 6.93
N LYS A 125 17.18 -10.38 7.56
CA LYS A 125 16.10 -11.38 7.54
C LYS A 125 14.88 -10.86 8.33
N ASN A 126 14.74 -9.54 8.49
CA ASN A 126 13.70 -8.96 9.34
C ASN A 126 12.61 -8.39 8.46
N GLU A 127 11.65 -9.24 8.10
CA GLU A 127 10.37 -8.79 7.56
C GLU A 127 9.66 -7.98 8.65
N ILE A 128 9.41 -6.71 8.38
CA ILE A 128 8.65 -5.81 9.24
C ILE A 128 7.26 -5.70 8.66
N ILE A 129 6.26 -6.13 9.42
CA ILE A 129 4.85 -5.98 9.05
C ILE A 129 4.30 -4.74 9.73
N ARG A 130 3.69 -3.87 8.94
CA ARG A 130 3.03 -2.66 9.41
C ARG A 130 1.58 -2.67 8.97
N SER A 131 0.72 -2.13 9.82
CA SER A 131 -0.72 -2.15 9.63
C SER A 131 -1.32 -0.81 10.03
N GLY A 132 -2.41 -0.44 9.37
CA GLY A 132 -3.20 0.71 9.76
C GLY A 132 -4.66 0.54 9.36
N GLN A 133 -5.49 1.40 9.95
CA GLN A 133 -6.93 1.45 9.68
C GLN A 133 -7.30 2.87 9.28
N LEU A 134 -8.23 2.99 8.34
CA LEU A 134 -8.85 4.28 8.09
C LEU A 134 -9.81 4.61 9.24
N ILE A 135 -9.51 5.68 10.00
CA ILE A 135 -10.42 6.27 10.98
C ILE A 135 -10.71 7.69 10.49
N ASP A 136 -11.98 8.00 10.25
CA ASP A 136 -12.48 9.34 9.91
C ASP A 136 -11.75 10.05 8.74
N ASN A 137 -11.51 9.34 7.64
CA ASN A 137 -10.89 9.88 6.40
C ASN A 137 -9.49 10.51 6.58
N LYS A 138 -8.77 10.22 7.67
CA LYS A 138 -7.38 10.67 7.84
C LYS A 138 -6.41 9.52 7.55
N SER A 139 -5.69 9.63 6.44
CA SER A 139 -4.53 8.78 6.14
C SER A 139 -3.30 9.25 6.93
N ILE A 140 -2.49 8.31 7.44
CA ILE A 140 -1.26 8.58 8.19
C ILE A 140 -0.06 8.16 7.32
N ILE A 141 0.73 9.15 6.90
CA ILE A 141 2.18 9.34 7.11
C ILE A 141 2.61 10.45 6.14
N GLU A 142 2.95 11.61 6.70
CA GLU A 142 3.72 12.67 6.05
C GLU A 142 5.18 12.54 6.52
N ASN A 143 6.13 12.78 5.61
CA ASN A 143 7.60 12.85 5.82
C ASN A 143 8.39 11.55 5.66
N VAL A 144 8.53 11.06 4.41
CA VAL A 144 9.60 10.11 4.08
C VAL A 144 10.38 10.58 2.86
N GLU A 145 11.71 10.49 2.90
CA GLU A 145 12.59 10.86 1.79
C GLU A 145 12.64 9.69 0.79
N ILE A 146 12.04 9.87 -0.39
CA ILE A 146 12.06 8.89 -1.47
C ILE A 146 13.43 8.97 -2.14
N LEU A 147 14.24 7.92 -1.97
CA LEU A 147 15.65 7.96 -2.40
C LEU A 147 15.86 7.87 -3.91
N ASN A 148 14.88 7.34 -4.64
CA ASN A 148 14.71 7.35 -6.10
C ASN A 148 13.63 6.28 -6.38
N GLU A 149 12.55 6.62 -7.07
CA GLU A 149 11.77 5.59 -7.78
C GLU A 149 12.76 4.86 -8.69
N GLY A 150 12.82 3.53 -8.64
CA GLY A 150 13.83 2.75 -9.35
C GLY A 150 13.87 3.13 -10.84
N LYS A 151 14.76 4.07 -11.20
CA LYS A 151 15.14 4.33 -12.58
C LYS A 151 15.71 3.02 -13.09
N ASP A 152 15.20 2.56 -14.22
CA ASP A 152 15.74 1.40 -14.94
C ASP A 152 17.27 1.52 -15.04
N ILE A 153 18.01 0.81 -14.18
CA ILE A 153 19.48 0.71 -14.28
C ILE A 153 19.87 -0.41 -15.26
N LEU A 154 18.96 -0.83 -16.14
CA LEU A 154 19.22 -1.77 -17.22
C LEU A 154 18.96 -1.15 -18.59
N LYS A 155 19.49 0.05 -18.84
CA LYS A 155 19.91 0.45 -20.19
C LYS A 155 21.22 1.23 -20.13
N ASN A 156 22.29 0.54 -20.56
CA ASN A 156 23.53 1.03 -21.19
C ASN A 156 24.81 0.56 -20.49
N LYS A 157 25.25 -0.66 -20.79
CA LYS A 157 26.41 -0.91 -21.67
C LYS A 157 26.60 -2.39 -21.91
#